data_AF-A0A7S0IDE5-F1
#
_entry.id   AF-A0A7S0IDE5-F1
#
_cell.length_a   1.000
_cell.length_b   1.000
_cell.length_c   1.000
_cell.angle_alpha   90.00
_cell.angle_beta   90.00
_cell.angle_gamma   90.00
#
_symmetry.space_group_name_H-M   'P 1'
#
loop_
_entity.id
_entity.type
_entity.pdbx_description
1 polymer ?
#
loop_
_entity_poly.entity_id
_entity_poly.type
_entity_poly.pdbx_seq_one_letter_code
_entity_poly.pdbx_strand_id
1 'polypeptide(L)'
;MNREQARAFSRWSEYVAQLNKQRGQLKRAVARMSKATMARAFDAWQGQQLHKKRCLMKIIKGTQARAFAKWQDNLRLLRKAKIVFARWNQRTCYAAFNGWWLNVEEKRRQTEMCSKICKRILNRAVRNAWAQWMYCVEQSFGCTLEQVKALSDQNARLRRDNERFVRLVDSGEWGRGRVEELSEAGRLLRDERKQLEDLIRSIKDEKDGFVKDAELQAREARALKDRLVSGNFVQRNKLNVRGGSAFNSMQRVLKQDLIDSGAAARQRQMLGGAVHNVDRLAMDKVSVFADGEIQMQAVKRAPPPFARGGARRPAPPPLRAAPPPVPMPRTTAPRPASAPRDEEGENVLVEALSSLTADEVDALEDILKRGRTDAALV
;
A
#
# COMPACT_ATOMS: atom_id res chain seq x y z
N MET A 1 -65.74 -22.88 -109.43
CA MET A 1 -64.36 -22.74 -109.94
C MET A 1 -63.86 -21.33 -109.65
N ASN A 2 -62.94 -21.04 -108.73
CA ASN A 2 -62.38 -21.83 -107.63
C ASN A 2 -61.83 -20.80 -106.62
N ARG A 3 -62.62 -20.47 -105.59
CA ARG A 3 -62.25 -19.52 -104.50
C ARG A 3 -60.93 -19.91 -103.81
N GLU A 4 -60.60 -21.19 -103.85
CA GLU A 4 -59.36 -21.76 -103.37
C GLU A 4 -58.13 -21.35 -104.21
N GLN A 5 -58.25 -21.29 -105.53
CA GLN A 5 -57.18 -20.82 -106.42
C GLN A 5 -56.90 -19.32 -106.21
N ALA A 6 -57.94 -18.49 -106.04
CA ALA A 6 -57.78 -17.07 -105.73
C ALA A 6 -57.09 -16.83 -104.36
N ARG A 7 -57.40 -17.67 -103.35
CA ARG A 7 -56.71 -17.63 -102.04
C ARG A 7 -55.27 -18.11 -102.12
N ALA A 8 -55.01 -19.17 -102.89
CA ALA A 8 -53.64 -19.66 -103.13
C ALA A 8 -52.80 -18.60 -103.86
N PHE A 9 -53.37 -17.93 -104.88
CA PHE A 9 -52.70 -16.84 -105.59
C PHE A 9 -52.48 -15.61 -104.71
N SER A 10 -53.45 -15.24 -103.86
CA SER A 10 -53.29 -14.12 -102.91
C SER A 10 -52.21 -14.43 -101.86
N ARG A 11 -52.18 -15.65 -101.30
CA ARG A 11 -51.10 -16.07 -100.40
C ARG A 11 -49.75 -16.13 -101.10
N TRP A 12 -49.72 -16.59 -102.35
CA TRP A 12 -48.51 -16.58 -103.15
C TRP A 12 -48.04 -15.14 -103.43
N SER A 13 -48.93 -14.22 -103.78
CA SER A 13 -48.56 -12.83 -104.05
C SER A 13 -48.07 -12.12 -102.77
N GLU A 14 -48.72 -12.36 -101.63
CA GLU A 14 -48.28 -11.91 -100.31
C GLU A 14 -46.92 -12.49 -99.94
N TYR A 15 -46.71 -13.79 -100.17
CA TYR A 15 -45.43 -14.46 -99.95
C TYR A 15 -44.33 -13.89 -100.83
N VAL A 16 -44.59 -13.66 -102.12
CA VAL A 16 -43.65 -13.04 -103.07
C VAL A 16 -43.37 -11.58 -102.66
N ALA A 17 -44.38 -10.82 -102.24
CA ALA A 17 -44.19 -9.45 -101.75
C ALA A 17 -43.33 -9.43 -100.48
N GLN A 18 -43.56 -10.36 -99.55
CA GLN A 18 -42.77 -10.51 -98.35
C GLN A 18 -41.32 -10.94 -98.66
N LEU A 19 -41.13 -11.87 -99.58
CA LEU A 19 -39.80 -12.26 -100.08
C LEU A 19 -39.06 -11.07 -100.71
N ASN A 20 -39.75 -10.24 -101.50
CA ASN A 20 -39.16 -9.05 -102.11
C ASN A 20 -38.77 -8.01 -101.05
N LYS A 21 -39.61 -7.79 -100.03
CA LYS A 21 -39.29 -6.92 -98.88
C LYS A 21 -38.07 -7.42 -98.11
N GLN A 22 -38.02 -8.72 -97.81
CA GLN A 22 -36.89 -9.35 -97.14
C GLN A 22 -35.60 -9.24 -97.97
N ARG A 23 -35.66 -9.50 -99.28
CA ARG A 23 -34.53 -9.29 -100.21
C ARG A 23 -34.05 -7.84 -100.22
N GLY A 24 -34.96 -6.86 -100.22
CA GLY A 24 -34.61 -5.44 -100.14
C GLY A 24 -33.97 -5.03 -98.80
N GLN A 25 -34.41 -5.63 -97.68
CA GLN A 25 -33.78 -5.44 -96.37
C GLN A 25 -32.38 -6.06 -96.32
N LEU A 26 -32.21 -7.28 -96.83
CA LEU A 26 -30.91 -7.95 -96.92
C LEU A 26 -29.93 -7.17 -97.79
N LYS A 27 -30.35 -6.69 -98.99
CA LYS A 27 -29.50 -5.85 -99.84
C LYS A 27 -29.02 -4.59 -99.11
N ARG A 28 -29.91 -3.91 -98.38
CA ARG A 28 -29.56 -2.74 -97.56
C ARG A 28 -28.63 -3.10 -96.40
N ALA A 29 -28.86 -4.22 -95.74
CA ALA A 29 -27.99 -4.71 -94.66
C ALA A 29 -26.58 -5.01 -95.18
N VAL A 30 -26.46 -5.75 -96.28
CA VAL A 30 -25.18 -6.07 -96.93
C VAL A 30 -24.46 -4.79 -97.40
N ALA A 31 -25.18 -3.86 -98.03
CA ALA A 31 -24.58 -2.58 -98.45
C ALA A 31 -24.11 -1.72 -97.27
N ARG A 32 -24.83 -1.76 -96.13
CA ARG A 32 -24.36 -1.09 -94.89
C ARG A 32 -23.13 -1.79 -94.32
N MET A 33 -23.12 -3.12 -94.28
CA MET A 33 -21.98 -3.91 -93.80
C MET A 33 -20.74 -3.67 -94.65
N SER A 34 -20.86 -3.65 -95.99
CA SER A 34 -19.71 -3.40 -96.88
C SER A 34 -19.13 -1.99 -96.69
N LYS A 35 -19.99 -0.97 -96.63
CA LYS A 35 -19.57 0.41 -96.33
C LYS A 35 -18.90 0.52 -94.95
N ALA A 36 -19.44 -0.15 -93.94
CA ALA A 36 -18.83 -0.19 -92.61
C ALA A 36 -17.46 -0.90 -92.62
N THR A 37 -17.29 -1.97 -93.39
CA THR A 37 -15.99 -2.64 -93.54
C THR A 37 -14.96 -1.74 -94.21
N MET A 38 -15.33 -1.02 -95.28
CA MET A 38 -14.44 -0.05 -95.93
C MET A 38 -14.07 1.10 -95.00
N ALA A 39 -15.03 1.65 -94.25
CA ALA A 39 -14.76 2.69 -93.25
C ALA A 39 -13.75 2.21 -92.20
N ARG A 40 -13.95 1.02 -91.63
CA ARG A 40 -12.99 0.43 -90.67
C ARG A 40 -11.61 0.20 -91.28
N ALA A 41 -11.53 -0.24 -92.54
CA ALA A 41 -10.26 -0.44 -93.22
C ALA A 41 -9.52 0.89 -93.43
N PHE A 42 -10.25 1.96 -93.77
CA PHE A 42 -9.70 3.30 -93.90
C PHE A 42 -9.23 3.86 -92.55
N ASP A 43 -10.05 3.72 -91.49
CA ASP A 43 -9.68 4.12 -90.14
C ASP A 43 -8.45 3.36 -89.65
N ALA A 44 -8.36 2.05 -89.93
CA ALA A 44 -7.19 1.24 -89.61
C ALA A 44 -5.94 1.71 -90.38
N TRP A 45 -6.05 2.00 -91.67
CA TRP A 45 -4.96 2.55 -92.47
C TRP A 45 -4.50 3.91 -91.93
N GLN A 46 -5.44 4.84 -91.68
CA GLN A 46 -5.14 6.15 -91.10
C GLN A 46 -4.47 6.00 -89.72
N GLY A 47 -4.98 5.10 -88.89
CA GLY A 47 -4.41 4.74 -87.59
C GLY A 47 -2.96 4.25 -87.70
N GLN A 48 -2.66 3.37 -88.67
CA GLN A 48 -1.29 2.91 -88.94
C GLN A 48 -0.37 4.05 -89.39
N GLN A 49 -0.84 4.96 -90.25
CA GLN A 49 -0.05 6.10 -90.72
C GLN A 49 0.26 7.09 -89.59
N LEU A 50 -0.72 7.38 -88.73
CA LEU A 50 -0.51 8.18 -87.52
C LEU A 50 0.44 7.50 -86.54
N HIS A 51 0.33 6.18 -86.36
CA HIS A 51 1.24 5.40 -85.53
C HIS A 51 2.68 5.50 -86.04
N LYS A 52 2.92 5.30 -87.35
CA LYS A 52 4.24 5.47 -87.98
C LYS A 52 4.79 6.87 -87.73
N LYS A 53 3.98 7.92 -87.94
CA LYS A 53 4.39 9.32 -87.68
C LYS A 53 4.76 9.54 -86.21
N ARG A 54 3.99 9.00 -85.27
CA ARG A 54 4.29 9.09 -83.82
C ARG A 54 5.59 8.39 -83.46
N CYS A 55 5.82 7.18 -83.98
CA CYS A 55 7.05 6.43 -83.76
C CYS A 55 8.27 7.17 -84.31
N LEU A 56 8.18 7.69 -85.54
CA LEU A 56 9.25 8.48 -86.15
C LEU A 56 9.56 9.74 -85.33
N MET A 57 8.53 10.48 -84.92
CA MET A 57 8.70 11.67 -84.09
C MET A 57 9.31 11.34 -82.72
N LYS A 58 8.95 10.20 -82.12
CA LYS A 58 9.55 9.73 -80.87
C LYS A 58 11.04 9.42 -81.06
N ILE A 59 11.42 8.80 -82.18
CA ILE A 59 12.82 8.55 -82.52
C ILE A 59 13.58 9.86 -82.69
N ILE A 60 13.08 10.78 -83.54
CA ILE A 60 13.75 12.06 -83.84
C ILE A 60 13.89 12.93 -82.57
N LYS A 61 12.81 13.10 -81.81
CA LYS A 61 12.87 13.88 -80.57
C LYS A 61 13.76 13.19 -79.52
N GLY A 62 13.73 11.86 -79.47
CA GLY A 62 14.58 11.07 -78.57
C GLY A 62 16.06 11.13 -78.94
N THR A 63 16.43 11.18 -80.22
CA THR A 63 17.82 11.38 -80.65
C THR A 63 18.29 12.80 -80.36
N GLN A 64 17.48 13.81 -80.64
CA GLN A 64 17.76 15.20 -80.31
C GLN A 64 17.97 15.41 -78.81
N ALA A 65 17.06 14.89 -77.97
CA ALA A 65 17.16 14.99 -76.52
C ALA A 65 18.45 14.33 -75.99
N ARG A 66 18.81 13.15 -76.49
CA ARG A 66 20.06 12.47 -76.11
C ARG A 66 21.31 13.23 -76.56
N ALA A 67 21.30 13.77 -77.77
CA ALA A 67 22.41 14.59 -78.27
C ALA A 67 22.60 15.84 -77.41
N PHE A 68 21.50 16.51 -77.05
CA PHE A 68 21.55 17.69 -76.19
C PHE A 68 22.03 17.35 -74.77
N ALA A 69 21.54 16.27 -74.16
CA ALA A 69 22.03 15.81 -72.86
C ALA A 69 23.54 15.54 -72.91
N LYS A 70 24.02 14.85 -73.95
CA LYS A 70 25.45 14.59 -74.12
C LYS A 70 26.28 15.85 -74.33
N TRP A 71 25.76 16.82 -75.08
CA TRP A 71 26.40 18.13 -75.23
C TRP A 71 26.53 18.86 -73.88
N GLN A 72 25.47 18.86 -73.06
CA GLN A 72 25.51 19.44 -71.71
C GLN A 72 26.54 18.74 -70.82
N ASP A 73 26.61 17.42 -70.86
CA ASP A 73 27.60 16.65 -70.09
C ASP A 73 29.04 16.96 -70.55
N ASN A 74 29.26 17.08 -71.86
CA ASN A 74 30.56 17.50 -72.40
C ASN A 74 30.94 18.91 -71.92
N LEU A 75 29.99 19.86 -71.86
CA LEU A 75 30.25 21.19 -71.31
C LEU A 75 30.65 21.12 -69.82
N ARG A 76 30.00 20.26 -69.03
CA ARG A 76 30.37 20.03 -67.62
C ARG A 76 31.76 19.43 -67.50
N LEU A 77 32.10 18.46 -68.34
CA LEU A 77 33.43 17.86 -68.39
C LEU A 77 34.50 18.90 -68.76
N LEU A 78 34.25 19.74 -69.76
CA LEU A 78 35.16 20.82 -70.15
C LEU A 78 35.39 21.82 -69.01
N ARG A 79 34.35 22.18 -68.25
CA ARG A 79 34.51 23.04 -67.06
C ARG A 79 35.36 22.38 -65.99
N LYS A 80 35.12 21.10 -65.68
CA LYS A 80 35.95 20.34 -64.73
C LYS A 80 37.40 20.24 -65.20
N ALA A 81 37.62 19.93 -66.48
CA ALA A 81 38.93 19.84 -67.08
C ALA A 81 39.69 21.17 -67.00
N LYS A 82 39.02 22.32 -67.24
CA LYS A 82 39.62 23.65 -67.04
C LYS A 82 40.09 23.88 -65.61
N ILE A 83 39.30 23.50 -64.61
CA ILE A 83 39.69 23.64 -63.20
C ILE A 83 40.88 22.73 -62.87
N VAL A 84 40.83 21.47 -63.29
CA VAL A 84 41.93 20.52 -63.08
C VAL A 84 43.20 21.00 -63.77
N PHE A 85 43.10 21.50 -65.00
CA PHE A 85 44.22 22.05 -65.75
C PHE A 85 44.81 23.29 -65.06
N ALA A 86 43.97 24.21 -64.58
CA ALA A 86 44.43 25.37 -63.82
C ALA A 86 45.18 24.95 -62.55
N ARG A 87 44.65 23.96 -61.82
CA ARG A 87 45.33 23.37 -60.64
C ARG A 87 46.63 22.69 -61.02
N TRP A 88 46.68 21.98 -62.14
CA TRP A 88 47.90 21.32 -62.62
C TRP A 88 48.97 22.34 -62.99
N ASN A 89 48.59 23.40 -63.72
CA ASN A 89 49.50 24.47 -64.12
C ASN A 89 50.12 25.18 -62.90
N GLN A 90 49.35 25.29 -61.81
CA GLN A 90 49.78 25.88 -60.54
C GLN A 90 50.00 24.83 -59.44
N ARG A 91 50.37 23.60 -59.81
CA ARG A 91 50.39 22.45 -58.88
C ARG A 91 51.22 22.69 -57.63
N THR A 92 52.33 23.40 -57.75
CA THR A 92 53.22 23.72 -56.62
C THR A 92 52.56 24.71 -55.67
N CYS A 93 51.96 25.78 -56.19
CA CYS A 93 51.22 26.75 -55.39
C CYS A 93 50.02 26.11 -54.70
N TYR A 94 49.26 25.27 -55.42
CA TYR A 94 48.13 24.56 -54.86
C TYR A 94 48.57 23.57 -53.76
N ALA A 95 49.62 22.79 -54.01
CA ALA A 95 50.16 21.86 -53.01
C ALA A 95 50.69 22.59 -51.76
N ALA A 96 51.41 23.69 -51.94
CA ALA A 96 51.90 24.52 -50.85
C ALA A 96 50.77 25.14 -50.03
N PHE A 97 49.76 25.73 -50.69
CA PHE A 97 48.61 26.32 -50.01
C PHE A 97 47.76 25.26 -49.30
N ASN A 98 47.52 24.12 -49.95
CA ASN A 98 46.79 23.01 -49.34
C ASN A 98 47.56 22.41 -48.15
N GLY A 99 48.89 22.27 -48.26
CA GLY A 99 49.74 21.84 -47.17
C GLY A 99 49.73 22.83 -46.00
N TRP A 100 49.84 24.13 -46.28
CA TRP A 100 49.71 25.19 -45.28
C TRP A 100 48.35 25.14 -44.58
N TRP A 101 47.26 25.06 -45.36
CA TRP A 101 45.89 24.98 -44.83
C TRP A 101 45.71 23.78 -43.89
N LEU A 102 46.16 22.59 -44.32
CA LEU A 102 46.10 21.38 -43.50
C LEU A 102 46.92 21.52 -42.21
N ASN A 103 48.10 22.15 -42.26
CA ASN A 103 48.90 22.41 -41.07
C ASN A 103 48.22 23.41 -40.11
N VAL A 104 47.56 24.45 -40.64
CA VAL A 104 46.81 25.42 -39.83
C VAL A 104 45.63 24.74 -39.13
N GLU A 105 44.86 23.93 -39.85
CA GLU A 105 43.76 23.12 -39.28
C GLU A 105 44.27 22.15 -38.21
N GLU A 106 45.36 21.44 -38.49
CA GLU A 106 45.95 20.51 -37.52
C GLU A 106 46.46 21.24 -36.27
N LYS A 107 47.13 22.39 -36.43
CA LYS A 107 47.60 23.20 -35.30
C LYS A 107 46.43 23.75 -34.48
N ARG A 108 45.34 24.17 -35.13
CA ARG A 108 44.11 24.58 -34.45
C ARG A 108 43.54 23.42 -33.62
N ARG A 109 43.39 22.23 -34.23
CA ARG A 109 42.90 21.02 -33.56
C ARG A 109 43.77 20.63 -32.36
N GLN A 110 45.09 20.68 -32.51
CA GLN A 110 46.04 20.40 -31.43
C GLN A 110 45.90 21.43 -30.30
N THR A 111 45.79 22.72 -30.62
CA THR A 111 45.60 23.79 -29.63
C THR A 111 44.31 23.59 -28.83
N GLU A 112 43.21 23.26 -29.51
CA GLU A 112 41.93 22.95 -28.85
C GLU A 112 42.04 21.71 -27.95
N MET A 113 42.77 20.68 -28.38
CA MET A 113 42.99 19.47 -27.59
C MET A 113 43.86 19.75 -26.36
N CYS A 114 44.96 20.47 -26.51
CA CYS A 114 45.81 20.93 -25.40
C CYS A 114 45.00 21.77 -24.41
N SER A 115 44.20 22.73 -24.88
CA SER A 115 43.32 23.53 -24.02
C SER A 115 42.36 22.66 -23.20
N LYS A 116 41.74 21.64 -23.83
CA LYS A 116 40.87 20.68 -23.13
C LYS A 116 41.64 19.88 -22.07
N ILE A 117 42.86 19.45 -22.37
CA ILE A 117 43.72 18.71 -21.42
C ILE A 117 44.08 19.62 -20.24
N CYS A 118 44.57 20.83 -20.49
CA CYS A 118 44.90 21.82 -19.45
C CYS A 118 43.69 22.11 -18.56
N LYS A 119 42.50 22.33 -19.13
CA LYS A 119 41.25 22.52 -18.36
C LYS A 119 40.93 21.31 -17.48
N ARG A 120 41.12 20.07 -17.98
CA ARG A 120 40.90 18.86 -17.17
C ARG A 120 41.88 18.77 -16.00
N ILE A 121 43.15 19.04 -16.24
CA ILE A 121 44.19 19.04 -15.20
C ILE A 121 43.88 20.10 -14.15
N LEU A 122 43.59 21.32 -14.59
CA LEU A 122 43.24 22.44 -13.70
C LEU A 122 42.00 22.12 -12.86
N ASN A 123 40.93 21.64 -13.49
CA ASN A 123 39.70 21.28 -12.76
C ASN A 123 39.92 20.11 -11.79
N ARG A 124 40.83 19.19 -12.09
CA ARG A 124 41.24 18.14 -11.16
C ARG A 124 41.98 18.73 -9.97
N ALA A 125 42.94 19.62 -10.21
CA ALA A 125 43.68 20.30 -9.14
C ALA A 125 42.74 21.11 -8.23
N VAL A 126 41.80 21.87 -8.81
CA VAL A 126 40.79 22.63 -8.06
C VAL A 126 39.89 21.69 -7.24
N ARG A 127 39.42 20.58 -7.82
CA ARG A 127 38.62 19.59 -7.08
C ARG A 127 39.39 18.98 -5.91
N ASN A 128 40.66 18.65 -6.11
CA ASN A 128 41.51 18.10 -5.05
C ASN A 128 41.78 19.13 -3.95
N ALA A 129 42.10 20.37 -4.31
CA ALA A 129 42.28 21.46 -3.35
C ALA A 129 41.00 21.73 -2.54
N TRP A 130 39.83 21.70 -3.21
CA TRP A 130 38.55 21.83 -2.53
C TRP A 130 38.27 20.67 -1.57
N ALA A 131 38.52 19.43 -2.00
CA ALA A 131 38.37 18.26 -1.14
C ALA A 131 39.29 18.34 0.09
N GLN A 132 40.54 18.78 -0.10
CA GLN A 132 41.49 18.98 0.99
C GLN A 132 41.02 20.07 1.96
N TRP A 133 40.55 21.21 1.43
CA TRP A 133 40.00 22.28 2.26
C TRP A 133 38.79 21.81 3.07
N MET A 134 37.84 21.11 2.42
CA MET A 134 36.69 20.50 3.08
C MET A 134 37.13 19.56 4.21
N TYR A 135 38.11 18.69 3.95
CA TYR A 135 38.67 17.81 4.97
C TYR A 135 39.23 18.59 6.17
N CYS A 136 40.04 19.62 5.94
CA CYS A 136 40.56 20.47 7.01
C CYS A 136 39.45 21.16 7.81
N VAL A 137 38.40 21.66 7.14
CA VAL A 137 37.23 22.26 7.78
C VAL A 137 36.53 21.23 8.66
N GLU A 138 36.23 20.04 8.14
CA GLU A 138 35.58 18.96 8.91
C GLU A 138 36.41 18.53 10.12
N GLN A 139 37.74 18.46 10.00
CA GLN A 139 38.64 18.20 11.14
C GLN A 139 38.58 19.32 12.19
N SER A 140 38.54 20.59 11.76
CA SER A 140 38.55 21.74 12.67
C SER A 140 37.25 21.91 13.47
N PHE A 141 36.10 21.69 12.84
CA PHE A 141 34.78 21.84 13.49
C PHE A 141 34.27 20.54 14.10
N GLY A 142 34.91 19.39 13.81
CA GLY A 142 34.49 18.08 14.28
C GLY A 142 33.12 17.65 13.73
N CYS A 143 32.60 18.33 12.71
CA CYS A 143 31.33 18.02 12.07
C CYS A 143 31.52 17.89 10.56
N THR A 144 30.96 16.82 9.99
CA THR A 144 31.01 16.61 8.54
C THR A 144 29.89 17.38 7.84
N LEU A 145 30.09 17.72 6.57
CA LEU A 145 29.05 18.39 5.78
C LEU A 145 27.75 17.58 5.73
N GLU A 146 27.87 16.25 5.70
CA GLU A 146 26.73 15.33 5.72
C GLU A 146 25.98 15.36 7.05
N GLN A 147 26.67 15.52 8.17
CA GLN A 147 26.02 15.73 9.48
C GLN A 147 25.26 17.05 9.52
N VAL A 148 25.85 18.13 8.97
CA VAL A 148 25.18 19.44 8.89
C VAL A 148 23.92 19.36 8.03
N LYS A 149 23.98 18.67 6.87
CA LYS A 149 22.80 18.43 6.02
C LYS A 149 21.75 17.60 6.75
N ALA A 150 22.13 16.51 7.41
CA ALA A 150 21.20 15.67 8.16
C ALA A 150 20.49 16.44 9.27
N LEU A 151 21.21 17.29 10.01
CA LEU A 151 20.63 18.18 11.01
C LEU A 151 19.68 19.22 10.39
N SER A 152 20.03 19.76 9.22
CA SER A 152 19.14 20.67 8.49
C SER A 152 17.84 19.99 8.06
N ASP A 153 17.93 18.76 7.52
CA ASP A 153 16.76 17.97 7.12
C ASP A 153 15.89 17.58 8.31
N GLN A 154 16.51 17.20 9.43
CA GLN A 154 15.82 16.91 10.67
C GLN A 154 15.10 18.16 11.19
N ASN A 155 15.76 19.32 11.20
CA ASN A 155 15.14 20.59 11.57
C ASN A 155 13.96 20.94 10.66
N ALA A 156 14.06 20.69 9.35
CA ALA A 156 12.95 20.90 8.43
C ALA A 156 11.77 19.95 8.71
N ARG A 157 12.04 18.70 9.09
CA ARG A 157 11.00 17.73 9.52
C ARG A 157 10.33 18.19 10.81
N LEU A 158 11.11 18.56 11.81
CA LEU A 158 10.60 19.05 13.10
C LEU A 158 9.74 20.30 12.91
N ARG A 159 10.12 21.23 12.02
CA ARG A 159 9.28 22.39 11.69
C ARG A 159 7.93 21.98 11.12
N ARG A 160 7.90 21.05 10.16
CA ARG A 160 6.65 20.51 9.59
C ARG A 160 5.79 19.82 10.63
N ASP A 161 6.40 19.01 11.49
CA ASP A 161 5.68 18.30 12.56
C ASP A 161 5.13 19.29 13.59
N ASN A 162 5.89 20.32 13.96
CA ASN A 162 5.42 21.39 14.84
C ASN A 162 4.25 22.15 14.22
N GLU A 163 4.31 22.53 12.95
CA GLU A 163 3.16 23.14 12.28
C GLU A 163 1.94 22.21 12.26
N ARG A 164 2.15 20.90 12.09
CA ARG A 164 1.07 19.91 12.16
C ARG A 164 0.48 19.83 13.56
N PHE A 165 1.31 19.83 14.60
CA PHE A 165 0.83 19.85 15.99
C PHE A 165 0.07 21.14 16.30
N VAL A 166 0.56 22.30 15.86
CA VAL A 166 -0.16 23.58 16.00
C VAL A 166 -1.54 23.48 15.34
N ARG A 167 -1.63 22.99 14.10
CA ARG A 167 -2.94 22.80 13.43
C ARG A 167 -3.87 21.83 14.18
N LEU A 168 -3.32 20.74 14.74
CA LEU A 168 -4.09 19.75 15.53
C LEU A 168 -4.58 20.32 16.86
N VAL A 169 -3.80 21.20 17.47
CA VAL A 169 -4.16 21.92 18.69
C VAL A 169 -5.22 22.99 18.38
N ASP A 170 -5.02 23.78 17.32
CA ASP A 170 -5.94 24.84 16.89
C ASP A 170 -7.28 24.28 16.38
N SER A 171 -7.31 23.10 15.75
CA SER A 171 -8.55 22.40 15.38
C SER A 171 -9.31 21.86 16.61
N GLY A 172 -8.66 21.84 17.78
CA GLY A 172 -9.21 21.27 19.00
C GLY A 172 -9.52 19.78 18.87
N GLU A 173 -8.93 19.08 17.90
CA GLU A 173 -9.04 17.62 17.72
C GLU A 173 -8.15 16.88 18.72
N TRP A 174 -7.14 17.57 19.27
CA TRP A 174 -6.33 17.07 20.36
C TRP A 174 -7.19 16.72 21.57
N GLY A 175 -7.33 15.42 21.86
CA GLY A 175 -8.07 14.93 23.02
C GLY A 175 -9.56 14.66 22.77
N ARG A 176 -10.12 14.93 21.58
CA ARG A 176 -11.52 14.60 21.27
C ARG A 176 -11.82 13.11 21.36
N GLY A 177 -10.95 12.25 20.83
CA GLY A 177 -11.15 10.79 20.91
C GLY A 177 -11.29 10.28 22.35
N ARG A 178 -10.45 10.78 23.27
CA ARG A 178 -10.55 10.43 24.70
C ARG A 178 -11.81 10.99 25.36
N VAL A 179 -12.24 12.18 24.97
CA VAL A 179 -13.50 12.79 25.46
C VAL A 179 -14.71 12.03 24.92
N GLU A 180 -14.67 11.58 23.68
CA GLU A 180 -15.71 10.75 23.05
C GLU A 180 -15.80 9.38 23.73
N GLU A 181 -14.67 8.71 23.96
CA GLU A 181 -14.59 7.44 24.71
C GLU A 181 -15.16 7.58 26.13
N LEU A 182 -14.79 8.64 26.86
CA LEU A 182 -15.33 8.92 28.20
C LEU A 182 -16.83 9.25 28.17
N SER A 183 -17.30 9.92 27.12
CA SER A 183 -18.71 10.25 26.95
C SER A 183 -19.55 9.02 26.61
N GLU A 184 -19.00 8.07 25.87
CA GLU A 184 -19.62 6.78 25.56
C GLU A 184 -19.65 5.86 26.79
N ALA A 185 -18.54 5.75 27.53
CA ALA A 185 -18.52 5.07 28.82
C ALA A 185 -19.53 5.66 29.82
N GLY A 186 -19.64 7.00 29.85
CA GLY A 186 -20.63 7.68 30.68
C GLY A 186 -22.09 7.42 30.25
N ARG A 187 -22.35 7.16 28.96
CA ARG A 187 -23.68 6.72 28.48
C ARG A 187 -24.00 5.32 28.98
N LEU A 188 -23.07 4.38 28.78
CA LEU A 188 -23.23 2.98 29.22
C LEU A 188 -23.51 2.89 30.72
N LEU A 189 -22.75 3.60 31.55
CA LEU A 189 -22.97 3.60 33.00
C LEU A 189 -24.34 4.17 33.40
N ARG A 190 -24.88 5.14 32.65
CA ARG A 190 -26.24 5.66 32.90
C ARG A 190 -27.30 4.64 32.52
N ASP A 191 -27.11 3.94 31.41
CA ASP A 191 -28.02 2.90 30.95
C ASP A 191 -28.02 1.69 31.92
N GLU A 192 -26.85 1.25 32.37
CA GLU A 192 -26.70 0.23 33.41
C GLU A 192 -27.34 0.66 34.74
N ARG A 193 -27.13 1.91 35.16
CA ARG A 193 -27.78 2.46 36.35
C ARG A 193 -29.31 2.40 36.23
N LYS A 194 -29.85 2.76 35.07
CA LYS A 194 -31.30 2.71 34.82
C LYS A 194 -31.82 1.27 34.88
N GLN A 195 -31.10 0.32 34.27
CA GLN A 195 -31.44 -1.11 34.34
C GLN A 195 -31.44 -1.62 35.79
N LEU A 196 -30.45 -1.22 36.60
CA LEU A 196 -30.40 -1.56 38.02
C LEU A 196 -31.56 -0.91 38.81
N GLU A 197 -31.91 0.33 38.52
CA GLU A 197 -33.07 1.00 39.14
C GLU A 197 -34.38 0.29 38.81
N ASP A 198 -34.56 -0.16 37.57
CA ASP A 198 -35.72 -0.94 37.13
C ASP A 198 -35.75 -2.32 37.81
N LEU A 199 -34.60 -3.00 37.96
CA LEU A 199 -34.49 -4.26 38.69
C LEU A 199 -34.82 -4.08 40.19
N ILE A 200 -34.31 -3.02 40.82
CA ILE A 200 -34.63 -2.71 42.22
C ILE A 200 -36.13 -2.47 42.39
N ARG A 201 -36.76 -1.79 41.43
CA ARG A 201 -38.21 -1.58 41.43
C ARG A 201 -38.95 -2.91 41.33
N SER A 202 -38.55 -3.78 40.40
CA SER A 202 -39.11 -5.14 40.27
C SER A 202 -38.99 -5.95 41.56
N ILE A 203 -37.82 -5.93 42.21
CA ILE A 203 -37.59 -6.66 43.48
C ILE A 203 -38.45 -6.08 44.61
N LYS A 204 -38.64 -4.76 44.66
CA LYS A 204 -39.53 -4.12 45.63
C LYS A 204 -40.98 -4.52 45.39
N ASP A 205 -41.44 -4.51 44.14
CA ASP A 205 -42.79 -4.91 43.77
C ASP A 205 -43.04 -6.39 44.10
N GLU A 206 -42.08 -7.28 43.82
CA GLU A 206 -42.13 -8.70 44.22
C GLU A 206 -42.16 -8.87 45.74
N LYS A 207 -41.30 -8.15 46.48
CA LYS A 207 -41.27 -8.18 47.94
C LYS A 207 -42.59 -7.70 48.53
N ASP A 208 -43.15 -6.61 48.02
CA ASP A 208 -44.45 -6.09 48.45
C ASP A 208 -45.57 -7.09 48.12
N GLY A 209 -45.45 -7.83 47.01
CA GLY A 209 -46.27 -9.01 46.70
C GLY A 209 -46.17 -10.09 47.78
N PHE A 210 -44.96 -10.55 48.10
CA PHE A 210 -44.74 -11.55 49.15
C PHE A 210 -45.23 -11.09 50.53
N VAL A 211 -45.09 -9.81 50.86
CA VAL A 211 -45.60 -9.26 52.13
C VAL A 211 -47.13 -9.29 52.14
N LYS A 212 -47.79 -8.90 51.04
CA LYS A 212 -49.25 -9.00 50.91
C LYS A 212 -49.73 -10.45 51.00
N ASP A 213 -49.03 -11.39 50.36
CA ASP A 213 -49.34 -12.82 50.43
C ASP A 213 -49.13 -13.37 51.84
N ALA A 214 -48.06 -12.98 52.53
CA ALA A 214 -47.81 -13.34 53.93
C ALA A 214 -48.86 -12.74 54.88
N GLU A 215 -49.32 -11.51 54.64
CA GLU A 215 -50.44 -10.92 55.37
C GLU A 215 -51.74 -11.67 55.13
N LEU A 216 -51.99 -12.10 53.89
CA LEU A 216 -53.16 -12.90 53.52
C LEU A 216 -53.12 -14.25 54.27
N GLN A 217 -51.99 -14.96 54.21
CA GLN A 217 -51.79 -16.22 54.93
C GLN A 217 -51.85 -16.04 56.45
N ALA A 218 -51.34 -14.93 57.00
CA ALA A 218 -51.47 -14.64 58.42
C ALA A 218 -52.93 -14.36 58.84
N ARG A 219 -53.73 -13.72 57.98
CA ARG A 219 -55.17 -13.57 58.20
C ARG A 219 -55.89 -14.93 58.16
N GLU A 220 -55.55 -15.78 57.20
CA GLU A 220 -56.09 -17.15 57.09
C GLU A 220 -55.68 -18.03 58.30
N ALA A 221 -54.42 -17.96 58.73
CA ALA A 221 -53.91 -18.68 59.88
C ALA A 221 -54.53 -18.20 61.21
N ARG A 222 -54.81 -16.89 61.34
CA ARG A 222 -55.58 -16.37 62.49
C ARG A 222 -57.02 -16.88 62.46
N ALA A 223 -57.68 -16.89 61.30
CA ALA A 223 -59.01 -17.47 61.17
C ALA A 223 -59.04 -18.98 61.51
N LEU A 224 -57.99 -19.73 61.14
CA LEU A 224 -57.81 -21.13 61.53
C LEU A 224 -57.52 -21.29 63.03
N LYS A 225 -56.70 -20.42 63.62
CA LYS A 225 -56.41 -20.39 65.05
C LYS A 225 -57.67 -20.12 65.87
N ASP A 226 -58.51 -19.18 65.45
CA ASP A 226 -59.77 -18.88 66.14
C ASP A 226 -60.74 -20.07 66.07
N ARG A 227 -60.74 -20.83 64.97
CA ARG A 227 -61.47 -22.12 64.87
C ARG A 227 -60.90 -23.21 65.81
N LEU A 228 -59.59 -23.22 66.06
CA LEU A 228 -58.92 -24.23 66.90
C LEU A 228 -59.01 -23.91 68.40
N VAL A 229 -59.06 -22.62 68.78
CA VAL A 229 -59.11 -22.18 70.19
C VAL A 229 -60.52 -22.31 70.79
N SER A 230 -61.57 -22.42 69.99
CA SER A 230 -62.93 -22.67 70.48
C SER A 230 -63.24 -24.15 70.79
N GLY A 231 -62.30 -25.09 70.62
CA GLY A 231 -62.48 -26.53 70.82
C GLY A 231 -61.67 -27.08 72.00
N ASN A 232 -62.36 -27.47 73.07
CA ASN A 232 -61.79 -27.93 74.33
C ASN A 232 -61.17 -29.34 74.24
N PHE A 233 -59.96 -29.48 73.65
CA PHE A 233 -59.13 -30.69 73.77
C PHE A 233 -57.97 -30.43 74.74
N VAL A 234 -58.28 -30.71 75.99
CA VAL A 234 -57.44 -30.62 77.18
C VAL A 234 -56.10 -31.35 77.02
N GLN A 235 -55.04 -30.69 77.49
CA GLN A 235 -53.84 -31.24 78.13
C GLN A 235 -53.41 -32.66 77.75
N ARG A 236 -52.25 -32.78 77.10
CA ARG A 236 -51.21 -33.78 77.43
C ARG A 236 -49.97 -33.55 76.55
N ASN A 237 -49.04 -32.74 77.06
CA ASN A 237 -47.59 -32.99 77.01
C ASN A 237 -46.85 -31.78 77.59
N LYS A 238 -46.90 -31.66 78.92
CA LYS A 238 -45.95 -30.84 79.69
C LYS A 238 -44.70 -31.68 79.91
N LEU A 239 -43.63 -31.46 79.14
CA LEU A 239 -42.31 -32.01 79.43
C LEU A 239 -41.48 -30.97 80.19
N ASN A 240 -41.57 -31.00 81.52
CA ASN A 240 -40.71 -30.22 82.41
C ASN A 240 -39.37 -30.96 82.62
N VAL A 241 -38.29 -30.43 82.04
CA VAL A 241 -36.92 -30.96 82.21
C VAL A 241 -36.37 -30.45 83.55
N ARG A 242 -36.34 -31.31 84.58
CA ARG A 242 -35.73 -31.00 85.89
C ARG A 242 -34.63 -32.03 86.22
N GLY A 243 -33.37 -31.62 86.12
CA GLY A 243 -32.21 -32.36 86.62
C GLY A 243 -31.44 -33.20 85.58
N GLY A 244 -30.20 -33.56 85.91
CA GLY A 244 -29.21 -34.18 84.99
C GLY A 244 -29.62 -35.48 84.30
N SER A 245 -30.67 -36.17 84.78
CA SER A 245 -31.25 -37.35 84.10
C SER A 245 -32.07 -36.97 82.85
N ALA A 246 -32.72 -35.79 82.85
CA ALA A 246 -33.52 -35.30 81.73
C ALA A 246 -32.66 -34.74 80.58
N PHE A 247 -31.46 -34.24 80.87
CA PHE A 247 -30.46 -33.86 79.87
C PHE A 247 -29.97 -35.07 79.06
N ASN A 248 -29.62 -36.17 79.73
CA ASN A 248 -29.24 -37.42 79.07
C ASN A 248 -30.38 -38.05 78.23
N SER A 249 -31.65 -37.78 78.58
CA SER A 249 -32.81 -38.18 77.79
C SER A 249 -33.00 -37.30 76.55
N MET A 250 -32.86 -35.96 76.67
CA MET A 250 -32.87 -35.08 75.48
C MET A 250 -31.70 -35.35 74.54
N GLN A 251 -30.52 -35.66 75.07
CA GLN A 251 -29.36 -36.06 74.26
C GLN A 251 -29.66 -37.32 73.45
N ARG A 252 -30.33 -38.32 74.05
CA ARG A 252 -30.80 -39.53 73.35
C ARG A 252 -31.91 -39.24 72.34
N VAL A 253 -32.88 -38.39 72.67
CA VAL A 253 -33.98 -38.03 71.77
C VAL A 253 -33.48 -37.20 70.58
N LEU A 254 -32.63 -36.19 70.80
CA LEU A 254 -31.99 -35.42 69.73
C LEU A 254 -31.14 -36.30 68.83
N LYS A 255 -30.42 -37.26 69.40
CA LYS A 255 -29.65 -38.25 68.64
C LYS A 255 -30.55 -39.14 67.80
N GLN A 256 -31.65 -39.63 68.38
CA GLN A 256 -32.63 -40.47 67.70
C GLN A 256 -33.34 -39.70 66.58
N ASP A 257 -33.74 -38.46 66.81
CA ASP A 257 -34.41 -37.60 65.81
C ASP A 257 -33.46 -37.21 64.66
N LEU A 258 -32.17 -36.98 64.93
CA LEU A 258 -31.18 -36.74 63.87
C LEU A 258 -30.95 -37.98 62.98
N ILE A 259 -31.12 -39.18 63.54
CA ILE A 259 -31.05 -40.47 62.84
C ILE A 259 -32.36 -40.70 62.05
N ASP A 260 -33.52 -40.54 62.69
CA ASP A 260 -34.85 -40.84 62.12
C ASP A 260 -35.28 -39.81 61.06
N SER A 261 -34.91 -38.53 61.21
CA SER A 261 -35.14 -37.48 60.20
C SER A 261 -34.30 -37.71 58.93
N GLY A 262 -33.16 -38.41 59.02
CA GLY A 262 -32.21 -38.60 57.92
C GLY A 262 -31.43 -37.34 57.51
N ALA A 263 -31.57 -36.24 58.28
CA ALA A 263 -30.89 -34.97 58.03
C ALA A 263 -29.36 -35.09 58.08
N ALA A 264 -28.82 -35.96 58.95
CA ALA A 264 -27.39 -36.25 59.03
C ALA A 264 -26.84 -36.97 57.78
N ALA A 265 -27.68 -37.70 57.03
CA ALA A 265 -27.31 -38.35 55.77
C ALA A 265 -27.39 -37.39 54.57
N ARG A 266 -28.35 -36.43 54.58
CA ARG A 266 -28.58 -35.47 53.49
C ARG A 266 -27.56 -34.31 53.44
N GLN A 267 -26.95 -33.94 54.57
CA GLN A 267 -25.95 -32.85 54.66
C GLN A 267 -24.66 -33.32 55.34
N ARG A 268 -24.08 -34.41 54.81
CA ARG A 268 -22.88 -35.08 55.36
C ARG A 268 -21.67 -34.14 55.53
N GLN A 269 -21.55 -33.12 54.69
CA GLN A 269 -20.40 -32.21 54.66
C GLN A 269 -20.44 -31.10 55.73
N MET A 270 -21.63 -30.79 56.29
CA MET A 270 -21.80 -29.83 57.39
C MET A 270 -22.11 -30.47 58.74
N LEU A 271 -22.85 -31.59 58.74
CA LEU A 271 -23.38 -32.22 59.96
C LEU A 271 -22.81 -33.62 60.21
N GLY A 272 -21.78 -34.04 59.46
CA GLY A 272 -21.20 -35.40 59.53
C GLY A 272 -20.61 -35.80 60.89
N GLY A 273 -20.34 -34.84 61.79
CA GLY A 273 -19.94 -35.10 63.18
C GLY A 273 -21.01 -34.78 64.22
N ALA A 274 -22.21 -34.34 63.80
CA ALA A 274 -23.24 -33.82 64.70
C ALA A 274 -23.73 -34.87 65.71
N VAL A 275 -23.87 -36.13 65.29
CA VAL A 275 -24.24 -37.25 66.19
C VAL A 275 -23.22 -37.44 67.32
N HIS A 276 -21.91 -37.37 66.99
CA HIS A 276 -20.84 -37.46 67.99
C HIS A 276 -20.71 -36.21 68.86
N ASN A 277 -21.04 -35.03 68.32
CA ASN A 277 -21.08 -33.79 69.08
C ASN A 277 -22.24 -33.78 70.10
N VAL A 278 -23.37 -34.42 69.74
CA VAL A 278 -24.49 -34.59 70.66
C VAL A 278 -24.07 -35.42 71.88
N ASP A 279 -23.29 -36.51 71.71
CA ASP A 279 -22.80 -37.34 72.83
C ASP A 279 -21.77 -36.62 73.75
N ARG A 280 -21.14 -35.54 73.30
CA ARG A 280 -20.11 -34.81 74.08
C ARG A 280 -20.64 -33.61 74.89
N LEU A 281 -21.94 -33.39 74.88
CA LEU A 281 -22.57 -32.39 75.73
C LEU A 281 -22.45 -32.82 77.20
N ALA A 282 -21.84 -31.96 78.03
CA ALA A 282 -21.71 -32.16 79.48
C ALA A 282 -22.14 -30.87 80.22
N MET A 283 -22.87 -31.04 81.34
CA MET A 283 -23.26 -29.93 82.24
C MET A 283 -22.11 -29.59 83.19
N ASP A 284 -21.61 -28.35 83.22
CA ASP A 284 -20.43 -27.99 84.03
C ASP A 284 -20.63 -26.83 85.04
N LYS A 285 -21.72 -26.05 85.01
CA LYS A 285 -22.08 -25.15 86.13
C LYS A 285 -23.55 -24.73 86.10
N VAL A 286 -24.26 -24.83 87.24
CA VAL A 286 -25.63 -24.35 87.43
C VAL A 286 -25.61 -23.25 88.48
N SER A 287 -26.07 -22.05 88.11
CA SER A 287 -26.35 -20.97 89.07
C SER A 287 -27.87 -20.80 89.10
N VAL A 288 -28.47 -20.95 90.29
CA VAL A 288 -29.91 -20.79 90.50
C VAL A 288 -30.12 -19.43 91.16
N PHE A 289 -30.82 -18.52 90.48
CA PHE A 289 -31.30 -17.29 91.08
C PHE A 289 -32.64 -17.54 91.79
N ALA A 290 -32.98 -16.72 92.79
CA ALA A 290 -34.08 -16.97 93.73
C ALA A 290 -35.50 -16.93 93.11
N ASP A 291 -35.62 -16.56 91.84
CA ASP A 291 -36.85 -16.49 91.03
C ASP A 291 -37.01 -17.64 90.02
N GLY A 292 -36.08 -18.60 89.99
CA GLY A 292 -36.23 -19.86 89.26
C GLY A 292 -35.95 -19.82 87.76
N GLU A 293 -35.38 -18.72 87.25
CA GLU A 293 -34.91 -18.64 85.86
C GLU A 293 -33.41 -19.06 85.77
N ILE A 294 -33.07 -19.90 84.77
CA ILE A 294 -31.69 -20.38 84.57
C ILE A 294 -31.17 -19.90 83.21
N GLN A 295 -30.17 -19.02 83.22
CA GLN A 295 -29.46 -18.61 82.00
C GLN A 295 -28.32 -19.60 81.68
N MET A 296 -28.25 -20.07 80.43
CA MET A 296 -27.24 -21.02 79.94
C MET A 296 -26.21 -20.32 79.04
N GLN A 297 -24.92 -20.44 79.38
CA GLN A 297 -23.82 -19.98 78.52
C GLN A 297 -22.88 -21.15 78.20
N ALA A 298 -22.81 -21.55 76.93
CA ALA A 298 -21.88 -22.57 76.45
C ALA A 298 -20.61 -21.91 75.90
N VAL A 299 -19.45 -22.14 76.51
CA VAL A 299 -18.17 -21.61 76.02
C VAL A 299 -17.27 -22.76 75.55
N LYS A 300 -16.81 -22.69 74.29
CA LYS A 300 -15.72 -23.51 73.76
C LYS A 300 -14.38 -22.90 74.19
N ARG A 301 -13.53 -23.66 74.89
CA ARG A 301 -12.11 -23.32 75.10
C ARG A 301 -11.20 -24.30 74.33
N ALA A 302 -10.08 -23.77 73.83
CA ALA A 302 -9.16 -24.27 72.80
C ALA A 302 -8.13 -25.35 73.28
N PRO A 303 -7.05 -25.66 72.52
CA PRO A 303 -6.89 -26.53 71.34
C PRO A 303 -6.00 -27.79 71.61
N PRO A 304 -5.83 -28.76 70.68
CA PRO A 304 -4.84 -29.84 70.80
C PRO A 304 -3.58 -29.63 69.91
N PRO A 305 -2.51 -30.45 70.12
CA PRO A 305 -1.11 -30.05 69.93
C PRO A 305 -0.46 -30.60 68.64
N PHE A 306 0.87 -30.46 68.57
CA PHE A 306 1.87 -30.90 67.57
C PHE A 306 1.96 -30.14 66.23
N ALA A 307 3.10 -29.46 66.11
CA ALA A 307 3.58 -28.70 64.98
C ALA A 307 4.37 -29.59 63.99
N ARG A 308 4.15 -29.40 62.68
CA ARG A 308 5.18 -29.52 61.65
C ARG A 308 4.75 -28.79 60.37
N GLY A 309 5.60 -27.90 59.86
CA GLY A 309 5.57 -27.42 58.48
C GLY A 309 4.81 -26.11 58.24
N GLY A 310 5.42 -24.97 58.60
CA GLY A 310 4.96 -23.66 58.16
C GLY A 310 5.25 -23.42 56.68
N ALA A 311 4.20 -23.21 55.88
CA ALA A 311 4.28 -22.59 54.57
C ALA A 311 3.33 -21.39 54.54
N ARG A 312 3.89 -20.20 54.83
CA ARG A 312 3.20 -18.91 54.73
C ARG A 312 3.48 -18.37 53.32
N ARG A 313 2.43 -18.28 52.48
CA ARG A 313 2.45 -17.56 51.21
C ARG A 313 2.51 -16.05 51.50
N PRO A 314 3.49 -15.30 50.97
CA PRO A 314 3.52 -13.85 51.07
C PRO A 314 2.68 -13.18 49.97
N ALA A 315 2.34 -11.91 50.21
CA ALA A 315 1.73 -10.98 49.27
C ALA A 315 2.52 -10.85 47.94
N PRO A 316 1.89 -10.44 46.83
CA PRO A 316 2.59 -10.28 45.56
C PRO A 316 3.49 -9.02 45.55
N PRO A 317 4.74 -9.12 45.06
CA PRO A 317 5.61 -7.97 44.80
C PRO A 317 5.33 -7.36 43.40
N PRO A 318 5.90 -6.18 43.08
CA PRO A 318 5.59 -5.45 41.86
C PRO A 318 6.13 -6.13 40.59
N LEU A 319 5.52 -5.75 39.47
CA LEU A 319 5.86 -6.09 38.10
C LEU A 319 7.37 -5.97 37.85
N ARG A 320 8.00 -7.09 37.50
CA ARG A 320 9.38 -7.18 37.05
C ARG A 320 9.47 -6.59 35.64
N ALA A 321 10.42 -5.67 35.47
CA ALA A 321 10.81 -5.08 34.21
C ALA A 321 11.08 -6.13 33.13
N ALA A 322 10.78 -5.75 31.89
CA ALA A 322 11.03 -6.50 30.67
C ALA A 322 12.52 -6.90 30.53
N PRO A 323 12.82 -8.07 29.96
CA PRO A 323 14.18 -8.43 29.59
C PRO A 323 14.68 -7.58 28.40
N PRO A 324 15.99 -7.31 28.30
CA PRO A 324 16.56 -6.70 27.10
C PRO A 324 16.41 -7.63 25.89
N PRO A 325 16.40 -7.09 24.65
CA PRO A 325 16.17 -7.88 23.46
C PRO A 325 17.35 -8.83 23.19
N VAL A 326 17.03 -10.09 22.88
CA VAL A 326 17.99 -11.06 22.31
C VAL A 326 18.27 -10.64 20.86
N PRO A 327 19.54 -10.67 20.39
CA PRO A 327 19.87 -10.24 19.03
C PRO A 327 19.39 -11.28 18.00
N MET A 328 18.74 -10.82 16.94
CA MET A 328 18.46 -11.60 15.74
C MET A 328 19.78 -12.08 15.07
N PRO A 329 19.81 -13.26 14.43
CA PRO A 329 20.95 -13.67 13.63
C PRO A 329 21.11 -12.72 12.44
N ARG A 330 22.27 -12.05 12.38
CA ARG A 330 22.69 -11.27 11.22
C ARG A 330 22.93 -12.22 10.06
N THR A 331 22.11 -12.14 9.02
CA THR A 331 22.48 -12.58 7.68
C THR A 331 23.72 -11.79 7.24
N THR A 332 24.88 -12.44 7.27
CA THR A 332 26.12 -11.92 6.68
C THR A 332 26.02 -12.02 5.15
N ALA A 333 25.58 -10.94 4.51
CA ALA A 333 25.97 -10.68 3.13
C ALA A 333 27.38 -10.06 3.16
N PRO A 334 28.33 -10.50 2.31
CA PRO A 334 29.69 -9.96 2.31
C PRO A 334 29.69 -8.52 1.78
N ARG A 335 30.40 -7.63 2.49
CA ARG A 335 30.71 -6.27 2.05
C ARG A 335 31.78 -6.33 0.95
N PRO A 336 31.70 -5.50 -0.11
CA PRO A 336 32.80 -5.36 -1.05
C PRO A 336 34.00 -4.72 -0.34
N ALA A 337 35.18 -5.28 -0.59
CA ALA A 337 36.44 -4.74 -0.10
C ALA A 337 36.64 -3.30 -0.59
N SER A 338 36.99 -2.41 0.33
CA SER A 338 37.56 -1.10 0.03
C SER A 338 38.88 -1.31 -0.71
N ALA A 339 38.98 -0.74 -1.91
CA ALA A 339 40.24 -0.57 -2.63
C ALA A 339 41.22 0.25 -1.77
N PRO A 340 42.54 0.00 -1.86
CA PRO A 340 43.53 0.74 -1.10
C PRO A 340 43.54 2.21 -1.53
N ARG A 341 43.75 3.11 -0.57
CA ARG A 341 43.98 4.54 -0.82
C ARG A 341 45.38 4.69 -1.42
N ASP A 342 45.45 5.22 -2.63
CA ASP A 342 46.71 5.58 -3.29
C ASP A 342 47.30 6.85 -2.64
N GLU A 343 47.93 6.71 -1.47
CA GLU A 343 48.66 7.81 -0.80
C GLU A 343 49.83 8.36 -1.65
N GLU A 344 50.27 7.60 -2.65
CA GLU A 344 51.29 8.00 -3.62
C GLU A 344 50.81 9.12 -4.56
N GLY A 345 49.50 9.22 -4.83
CA GLY A 345 48.96 10.22 -5.76
C GLY A 345 48.84 11.64 -5.16
N GLU A 346 48.70 11.75 -3.84
CA GLU A 346 48.60 13.03 -3.14
C GLU A 346 49.98 13.68 -2.95
N ASN A 347 51.01 12.88 -2.65
CA ASN A 347 52.38 13.38 -2.50
C ASN A 347 52.95 13.94 -3.81
N VAL A 348 52.64 13.33 -4.96
CA VAL A 348 53.09 13.81 -6.28
C VAL A 348 52.50 15.18 -6.64
N LEU A 349 51.27 15.47 -6.21
CA LEU A 349 50.64 16.77 -6.48
C LEU A 349 51.21 17.88 -5.60
N VAL A 350 51.51 17.57 -4.34
CA VAL A 350 52.15 18.53 -3.43
C VAL A 350 53.56 18.87 -3.93
N GLU A 351 54.32 17.85 -4.34
CA GLU A 351 55.68 18.02 -4.87
C GLU A 351 55.70 18.78 -6.21
N ALA A 352 54.72 18.51 -7.09
CA ALA A 352 54.53 19.26 -8.33
C ALA A 352 54.11 20.72 -8.10
N LEU A 353 53.27 21.00 -7.09
CA LEU A 353 52.87 22.36 -6.73
C LEU A 353 54.00 23.16 -6.06
N SER A 354 54.87 22.49 -5.30
CA SER A 354 56.05 23.13 -4.65
C SER A 354 57.24 23.36 -5.59
N SER A 355 57.23 22.79 -6.79
CA SER A 355 58.30 22.94 -7.80
C SER A 355 58.01 23.98 -8.88
N LEU A 356 56.84 24.63 -8.83
CA LEU A 356 56.44 25.69 -9.74
C LEU A 356 57.11 27.03 -9.39
N THR A 357 57.65 27.71 -10.41
CA THR A 357 58.26 29.04 -10.27
C THR A 357 57.19 30.14 -10.19
N ALA A 358 57.53 31.32 -9.65
CA ALA A 358 56.57 32.41 -9.42
C ALA A 358 55.81 32.83 -10.70
N ASP A 359 56.51 32.88 -11.83
CA ASP A 359 55.92 33.21 -13.14
C ASP A 359 54.90 32.16 -13.62
N GLU A 360 55.12 30.89 -13.29
CA GLU A 360 54.20 29.79 -13.65
C GLU A 360 52.97 29.76 -12.75
N VAL A 361 53.11 30.19 -11.48
CA VAL A 361 52.00 30.38 -10.55
C VAL A 361 51.10 31.52 -11.01
N ASP A 362 51.68 32.65 -11.44
CA ASP A 362 50.92 33.80 -11.97
C ASP A 362 50.18 33.44 -13.26
N ALA A 363 50.80 32.66 -14.16
CA ALA A 363 50.14 32.16 -15.37
C ALA A 363 48.95 31.24 -15.05
N LEU A 364 49.07 30.39 -14.03
CA LEU A 364 47.97 29.55 -13.55
C LEU A 364 46.84 30.37 -12.92
N GLU A 365 47.18 31.43 -12.18
CA GLU A 365 46.21 32.34 -11.57
C GLU A 365 45.40 33.11 -12.62
N ASP A 366 46.05 33.55 -13.71
CA ASP A 366 45.42 34.22 -14.84
C ASP A 366 44.45 33.31 -15.60
N ILE A 367 44.81 32.03 -15.76
CA ILE A 367 43.93 31.02 -16.38
C ILE A 367 42.70 30.76 -15.51
N LEU A 368 42.86 30.71 -14.19
CA LEU A 368 41.75 30.53 -13.24
C LEU A 368 40.82 31.75 -13.20
N LYS A 369 41.37 32.96 -13.28
CA LYS A 369 40.58 34.21 -13.35
C LYS A 369 39.71 34.27 -14.62
N ARG A 370 40.26 33.87 -15.78
CA ARG A 370 39.49 33.80 -17.05
C ARG A 370 38.42 32.70 -17.06
N GLY A 371 38.67 31.56 -16.40
CA GLY A 371 37.67 30.51 -16.27
C GLY A 371 36.46 30.92 -15.42
N ARG A 372 36.65 31.85 -14.48
CA ARG A 372 35.58 32.35 -13.59
C ARG A 372 34.67 33.36 -14.27
N THR A 373 35.17 34.12 -15.25
CA THR A 373 34.37 35.08 -16.04
C THR A 373 33.44 34.38 -17.03
N ASP A 374 33.85 33.25 -17.60
CA ASP A 374 33.03 32.48 -18.54
C ASP A 374 31.86 31.74 -17.86
N ALA A 375 31.99 31.45 -16.56
CA ALA A 375 30.94 30.79 -15.77
C ALA A 375 29.85 31.75 -15.26
N ALA A 376 30.07 33.07 -15.33
CA ALA A 376 29.11 34.09 -14.90
C ALA A 376 28.18 34.59 -16.04
N LEU A 377 28.36 34.07 -17.26
CA LEU A 377 27.60 34.43 -18.46
C LEU A 377 26.63 33.32 -18.92
N VAL A 378 26.41 32.29 -18.10
CA VAL A 378 25.41 31.22 -18.27
C VAL A 378 24.45 31.27 -17.11
#